data_AF-A0A2H5VEN7-F1
#
_entry.id   AF-A0A2H5VEN7-F1
#
_cell.length_a   1.000
_cell.length_b   1.000
_cell.length_c   1.000
_cell.angle_alpha   90.00
_cell.angle_beta   90.00
_cell.angle_gamma   90.00
#
_symmetry.space_group_name_H-M   'P 1'
#
loop_
_entity.id
_entity.type
_entity.pdbx_description
1 polymer ?
#
loop_
_entity_poly.entity_id
_entity_poly.type
_entity_poly.pdbx_seq_one_letter_code
_entity_poly.pdbx_strand_id
1 'polypeptide(L)'
;MMNIDRLCAEIGFLIPREDIDVSKQENVIRKALAILSQEGIFAYIIYLESEGGNIKWDTGKEKIGDDEKSHRLITFYSAKLLNKLNKLNFPDEVFEPENEKIKLLLKGAEDRTDPDPLWNQLTKKLRNELTKSGSILEDIHQMFFIKQVLEQMLTYALYRARSLR
;
A
#
# COMPACT_ATOMS: atom_id res chain seq x y z
N MET A 1 -4.82 6.41 24.76
CA MET A 1 -3.65 6.78 23.94
C MET A 1 -3.40 5.63 22.97
N MET A 2 -3.30 5.88 21.67
CA MET A 2 -3.08 4.83 20.67
C MET A 2 -1.61 4.39 20.70
N ASN A 3 -1.36 3.08 20.73
CA ASN A 3 -0.01 2.54 20.61
C ASN A 3 0.34 2.41 19.12
N ILE A 4 1.27 3.25 18.65
CA ILE A 4 1.68 3.31 17.24
C ILE A 4 2.36 2.03 16.79
N ASP A 5 3.22 1.45 17.64
CA ASP A 5 3.93 0.21 17.32
C ASP A 5 2.94 -0.96 17.12
N ARG A 6 1.97 -1.08 18.03
CA ARG A 6 0.86 -2.04 17.90
C ARG A 6 0.05 -1.82 16.62
N LEU A 7 -0.24 -0.56 16.27
CA LEU A 7 -0.97 -0.24 15.05
C LEU A 7 -0.18 -0.65 13.80
N CYS A 8 1.13 -0.39 13.77
CA CYS A 8 2.02 -0.83 12.70
C CYS A 8 2.03 -2.36 12.56
N ALA A 9 2.05 -3.08 13.69
CA ALA A 9 1.97 -4.54 13.68
C ALA A 9 0.63 -5.05 13.16
N GLU A 10 -0.48 -4.53 13.69
CA GLU A 10 -1.84 -4.92 13.27
C GLU A 10 -2.06 -4.70 11.78
N ILE A 11 -1.67 -3.54 11.24
CA ILE A 11 -1.83 -3.24 9.81
C ILE A 11 -0.80 -4.00 8.96
N GLY A 12 0.46 -4.04 9.39
CA GLY A 12 1.54 -4.73 8.66
C GLY A 12 1.25 -6.21 8.46
N PHE A 13 0.62 -6.87 9.43
CA PHE A 13 0.24 -8.28 9.36
C PHE A 13 -0.87 -8.56 8.33
N LEU A 14 -1.60 -7.54 7.86
CA LEU A 14 -2.62 -7.69 6.83
C LEU A 14 -2.05 -7.66 5.41
N ILE A 15 -0.80 -7.21 5.25
CA ILE A 15 -0.15 -7.10 3.92
C ILE A 15 0.14 -8.48 3.32
N PRO A 16 0.87 -9.40 3.98
CA PRO A 16 1.12 -10.71 3.39
C PRO A 16 -0.13 -11.58 3.45
N ARG A 17 -0.38 -12.34 2.38
CA ARG A 17 -1.60 -13.15 2.22
C ARG A 17 -1.24 -14.58 1.87
N GLU A 18 -2.08 -15.53 2.30
CA GLU A 18 -1.88 -16.96 2.04
C GLU A 18 -2.11 -17.33 0.56
N ASP A 19 -2.91 -16.55 -0.16
CA ASP A 19 -3.23 -16.75 -1.58
C ASP A 19 -2.21 -16.12 -2.56
N ILE A 20 -1.07 -15.64 -2.04
CA ILE A 20 0.03 -15.03 -2.81
C ILE A 20 1.30 -15.83 -2.55
N ASP A 21 2.13 -16.07 -3.57
CA ASP A 21 3.41 -16.77 -3.40
C ASP A 21 4.30 -16.11 -2.33
N VAL A 22 4.67 -16.86 -1.28
CA VAL A 22 5.42 -16.38 -0.12
C VAL A 22 6.75 -15.72 -0.50
N SER A 23 7.48 -16.30 -1.46
CA SER A 23 8.80 -15.79 -1.86
C SER A 23 8.67 -14.44 -2.58
N LYS A 24 7.63 -14.27 -3.39
CA LYS A 24 7.31 -13.02 -4.10
C LYS A 24 6.95 -11.89 -3.14
N GLN A 25 5.99 -12.10 -2.24
CA GLN A 25 5.61 -11.07 -1.25
C GLN A 25 6.79 -10.70 -0.33
N GLU A 26 7.59 -11.66 0.14
CA GLU A 26 8.78 -11.35 0.94
C GLU A 26 9.75 -10.46 0.16
N ASN A 27 10.02 -10.79 -1.10
CA ASN A 27 10.90 -10.01 -1.96
C ASN A 27 10.38 -8.60 -2.21
N VAL A 28 9.08 -8.45 -2.49
CA VAL A 28 8.44 -7.15 -2.70
C VAL A 28 8.50 -6.29 -1.44
N ILE A 29 8.14 -6.84 -0.28
CA ILE A 29 8.19 -6.11 1.01
C ILE A 29 9.61 -5.67 1.32
N ARG A 30 10.61 -6.55 1.11
CA ARG A 30 12.03 -6.21 1.33
C ARG A 30 12.50 -5.07 0.43
N LYS A 31 12.13 -5.09 -0.86
CA LYS A 31 12.47 -4.02 -1.81
C LYS A 31 11.81 -2.70 -1.42
N ALA A 32 10.52 -2.75 -1.11
CA ALA A 32 9.76 -1.58 -0.69
C ALA A 32 10.35 -0.94 0.58
N LEU A 33 10.72 -1.77 1.57
CA LEU A 33 11.41 -1.32 2.78
C LEU A 33 12.79 -0.70 2.46
N ALA A 34 13.59 -1.34 1.60
CA ALA A 34 14.90 -0.82 1.21
C ALA A 34 14.82 0.56 0.54
N ILE A 35 13.88 0.73 -0.41
CA ILE A 35 13.65 1.99 -1.12
C ILE A 35 13.17 3.06 -0.13
N LEU A 36 12.19 2.74 0.71
CA LEU A 36 11.72 3.67 1.74
C LEU A 36 12.86 4.13 2.66
N SER A 37 13.73 3.19 3.06
CA SER A 37 14.82 3.49 3.98
C SER A 37 15.95 4.31 3.36
N GLN A 38 16.30 4.05 2.10
CA GLN A 38 17.44 4.67 1.42
C GLN A 38 17.05 5.93 0.63
N GLU A 39 15.92 5.91 -0.06
CA GLU A 39 15.50 6.94 -1.01
C GLU A 39 14.33 7.78 -0.50
N GLY A 40 13.64 7.34 0.56
CA GLY A 40 12.59 8.09 1.25
C GLY A 40 11.18 7.88 0.71
N ILE A 41 10.23 8.64 1.27
CA ILE A 41 8.78 8.42 1.07
C ILE A 41 8.37 8.65 -0.38
N PHE A 42 8.91 9.67 -1.04
CA PHE A 42 8.50 10.00 -2.40
C PHE A 42 8.90 8.89 -3.38
N ALA A 43 10.16 8.46 -3.34
CA ALA A 43 10.66 7.36 -4.17
C ALA A 43 9.88 6.06 -3.91
N TYR A 44 9.63 5.74 -2.63
CA TYR A 44 8.81 4.60 -2.21
C TYR A 44 7.44 4.57 -2.90
N ILE A 45 6.75 5.71 -3.01
CA ILE A 45 5.40 5.76 -3.60
C ILE A 45 5.45 5.66 -5.12
N ILE A 46 6.40 6.34 -5.77
CA ILE A 46 6.59 6.23 -7.21
C ILE A 46 6.89 4.76 -7.59
N TYR A 47 7.74 4.10 -6.81
CA TYR A 47 8.05 2.68 -6.97
C TYR A 47 6.79 1.81 -6.85
N LEU A 48 6.02 1.93 -5.75
CA LEU A 48 4.82 1.13 -5.54
C LEU A 48 3.76 1.33 -6.64
N GLU A 49 3.58 2.58 -7.10
CA GLU A 49 2.63 2.89 -8.17
C GLU A 49 3.06 2.26 -9.50
N SER A 50 4.36 2.34 -9.82
CA SER A 50 4.92 1.73 -11.03
C SER A 50 4.77 0.21 -11.03
N GLU A 51 5.10 -0.43 -9.92
CA GLU A 51 5.10 -1.90 -9.81
C GLU A 51 3.72 -2.50 -9.49
N GLY A 52 2.74 -1.68 -9.07
CA GLY A 52 1.38 -2.15 -8.81
C GLY A 52 0.61 -2.55 -10.07
N GLY A 53 1.13 -2.24 -11.26
CA GLY A 53 0.55 -2.62 -12.54
C GLY A 53 -0.84 -2.02 -12.80
N ASN A 54 -1.39 -2.30 -13.98
CA ASN A 54 -2.77 -1.94 -14.34
C ASN A 54 -3.50 -3.19 -14.86
N ILE A 55 -4.72 -3.38 -14.41
CA ILE A 55 -5.68 -4.32 -14.97
C ILE A 55 -6.15 -3.71 -16.28
N LYS A 56 -5.99 -4.48 -17.36
CA LYS A 56 -6.45 -4.09 -18.69
C LYS A 56 -7.38 -5.18 -19.21
N TRP A 57 -8.60 -4.79 -19.57
CA TRP A 57 -9.53 -5.65 -20.29
C TRP A 57 -9.17 -5.68 -21.78
N ASP A 58 -8.00 -6.23 -22.12
CA ASP A 58 -7.68 -6.51 -23.51
C ASP A 58 -7.32 -7.99 -23.66
N THR A 59 -8.12 -8.68 -24.48
CA THR A 59 -7.95 -10.09 -24.91
C THR A 59 -7.31 -11.04 -23.87
N GLY A 60 -7.95 -11.21 -22.71
CA GLY A 60 -7.74 -12.38 -21.85
C GLY A 60 -6.79 -12.24 -20.66
N LYS A 61 -6.34 -11.05 -20.27
CA LYS A 61 -5.62 -10.83 -18.99
C LYS A 61 -6.55 -10.35 -17.88
N GLU A 62 -7.23 -11.29 -17.23
CA GLU A 62 -8.08 -11.03 -16.06
C GLU A 62 -7.30 -10.92 -14.73
N LYS A 63 -5.96 -10.95 -14.74
CA LYS A 63 -5.17 -11.12 -13.51
C LYS A 63 -3.86 -10.34 -13.54
N ILE A 64 -3.63 -9.57 -12.48
CA ILE A 64 -2.30 -9.09 -12.09
C ILE A 64 -1.51 -10.23 -11.42
N GLY A 65 -0.19 -10.21 -11.55
CA GLY A 65 0.68 -11.18 -10.90
C GLY A 65 0.77 -10.96 -9.40
N ASP A 66 1.37 -11.93 -8.72
CA ASP A 66 1.50 -11.93 -7.26
C ASP A 66 2.43 -10.83 -6.73
N ASP A 67 3.42 -10.42 -7.55
CA ASP A 67 4.28 -9.28 -7.21
C ASP A 67 3.44 -7.99 -7.22
N GLU A 68 2.67 -7.76 -8.28
CA GLU A 68 1.79 -6.58 -8.42
C GLU A 68 0.74 -6.52 -7.30
N LYS A 69 0.11 -7.66 -6.96
CA LYS A 69 -0.82 -7.75 -5.83
C LYS A 69 -0.15 -7.29 -4.54
N SER A 70 1.09 -7.72 -4.29
CA SER A 70 1.84 -7.34 -3.09
C SER A 70 2.13 -5.84 -3.05
N HIS A 71 2.52 -5.21 -4.17
CA HIS A 71 2.69 -3.76 -4.25
C HIS A 71 1.39 -3.00 -4.00
N ARG A 72 0.26 -3.48 -4.55
CA ARG A 72 -1.06 -2.88 -4.31
C ARG A 72 -1.47 -2.96 -2.84
N LEU A 73 -1.25 -4.12 -2.18
CA LEU A 73 -1.54 -4.30 -0.76
C LEU A 73 -0.69 -3.37 0.12
N ILE A 74 0.61 -3.27 -0.16
CA ILE A 74 1.49 -2.34 0.55
C ILE A 74 0.97 -0.90 0.42
N THR A 75 0.55 -0.49 -0.78
CA THR A 75 0.03 0.85 -1.04
C THR A 75 -1.26 1.11 -0.26
N PHE A 76 -2.22 0.18 -0.32
CA PHE A 76 -3.50 0.27 0.37
C PHE A 76 -3.32 0.38 1.89
N TYR A 77 -2.49 -0.49 2.48
CA TYR A 77 -2.28 -0.48 3.93
C TYR A 77 -1.39 0.67 4.40
N SER A 78 -0.47 1.16 3.56
CA SER A 78 0.23 2.43 3.83
C SER A 78 -0.78 3.59 3.94
N ALA A 79 -1.69 3.71 2.96
CA ALA A 79 -2.73 4.75 2.99
C ALA A 79 -3.66 4.59 4.21
N LYS A 80 -4.07 3.35 4.54
CA LYS A 80 -4.92 3.05 5.71
C LYS A 80 -4.24 3.44 7.02
N LEU A 81 -2.95 3.10 7.19
CA LEU A 81 -2.17 3.47 8.38
C LEU A 81 -2.08 4.98 8.54
N LEU A 82 -1.76 5.70 7.46
CA LEU A 82 -1.63 7.15 7.51
C LEU A 82 -2.98 7.85 7.72
N ASN A 83 -4.08 7.30 7.21
CA ASN A 83 -5.43 7.78 7.52
C ASN A 83 -5.75 7.60 9.02
N LYS A 84 -5.46 6.43 9.60
CA LYS A 84 -5.66 6.17 11.03
C LYS A 84 -4.82 7.07 11.94
N LEU A 85 -3.67 7.54 11.47
CA LEU A 85 -2.82 8.50 12.17
C LEU A 85 -3.24 9.97 11.96
N ASN A 86 -4.35 10.21 11.25
CA ASN A 86 -4.82 11.54 10.84
C ASN A 86 -3.76 12.32 10.06
N LYS A 87 -2.97 11.62 9.23
CA LYS A 87 -1.92 12.20 8.39
C LYS A 87 -2.37 12.39 6.95
N LEU A 88 -3.27 11.52 6.47
CA LEU A 88 -3.92 11.66 5.17
C LEU A 88 -5.43 11.67 5.35
N ASN A 89 -6.14 12.41 4.51
CA ASN A 89 -7.60 12.51 4.59
C ASN A 89 -8.27 11.64 3.51
N PHE A 90 -8.56 10.39 3.85
CA PHE A 90 -9.37 9.48 3.04
C PHE A 90 -10.74 9.26 3.71
N PRO A 91 -11.85 9.30 2.94
CA PRO A 91 -13.13 8.80 3.43
C PRO A 91 -13.00 7.36 3.88
N ASP A 92 -13.63 6.99 5.00
CA ASP A 92 -13.60 5.62 5.52
C ASP A 92 -14.15 4.61 4.52
N GLU A 93 -15.06 5.04 3.63
CA GLU A 93 -15.62 4.30 2.50
C GLU A 93 -14.56 3.77 1.51
N VAL A 94 -13.35 4.33 1.51
CA VAL A 94 -12.23 3.84 0.68
C VAL A 94 -11.68 2.54 1.26
N PHE A 95 -11.72 2.39 2.59
CA PHE A 95 -11.17 1.24 3.30
C PHE A 95 -12.23 0.25 3.76
N GLU A 96 -13.51 0.63 3.77
CA GLU A 96 -14.60 -0.18 4.30
C GLU A 96 -15.69 -0.46 3.25
N PRO A 97 -16.25 -1.69 3.18
CA PRO A 97 -15.79 -2.90 3.85
C PRO A 97 -14.46 -3.41 3.29
N GLU A 98 -13.47 -3.65 4.16
CA GLU A 98 -12.09 -3.96 3.75
C GLU A 98 -12.00 -5.12 2.76
N ASN A 99 -12.70 -6.23 3.00
CA ASN A 99 -12.62 -7.41 2.15
C ASN A 99 -13.06 -7.13 0.70
N GLU A 100 -14.10 -6.32 0.49
CA GLU A 100 -14.58 -5.97 -0.84
C GLU A 100 -13.64 -4.99 -1.53
N LYS A 101 -13.06 -4.04 -0.79
CA LYS A 101 -12.07 -3.11 -1.33
C LYS A 101 -10.80 -3.82 -1.74
N ILE A 102 -10.31 -4.76 -0.94
CA ILE A 102 -9.16 -5.60 -1.30
C ILE A 102 -9.49 -6.47 -2.53
N LYS A 103 -10.68 -7.08 -2.59
CA LYS A 103 -11.09 -7.86 -3.77
C LYS A 103 -11.10 -6.99 -5.03
N LEU A 104 -11.69 -5.80 -4.97
CA LEU A 104 -11.71 -4.83 -6.06
C LEU A 104 -10.30 -4.37 -6.44
N LEU A 105 -9.44 -4.12 -5.46
CA LEU A 105 -8.05 -3.70 -5.66
C LEU A 105 -7.22 -4.77 -6.40
N LEU A 106 -7.46 -6.05 -6.11
CA LEU A 106 -6.66 -7.15 -6.66
C LEU A 106 -7.24 -7.77 -7.94
N LYS A 107 -8.56 -7.68 -8.15
CA LYS A 107 -9.24 -8.32 -9.28
C LYS A 107 -9.86 -7.34 -10.27
N GLY A 108 -9.94 -6.05 -9.91
CA GLY A 108 -10.56 -5.03 -10.74
C GLY A 108 -12.08 -5.02 -10.64
N ALA A 109 -12.69 -4.00 -11.25
CA ALA A 109 -14.14 -3.86 -11.36
C ALA A 109 -14.66 -4.71 -12.52
N GLU A 110 -15.90 -5.20 -12.41
CA GLU A 110 -16.57 -5.92 -13.51
C GLU A 110 -16.88 -5.00 -14.71
N ASP A 111 -16.88 -3.68 -14.50
CA ASP A 111 -17.03 -2.68 -15.55
C ASP A 111 -15.79 -2.67 -16.47
N ARG A 112 -16.04 -2.86 -17.77
CA ARG A 112 -14.98 -2.90 -18.78
C ARG A 112 -14.42 -1.53 -19.14
N THR A 113 -15.14 -0.45 -18.80
CA THR A 113 -14.74 0.92 -19.14
C THR A 113 -13.72 1.48 -18.15
N ASP A 114 -13.79 1.08 -16.89
CA ASP A 114 -12.78 1.37 -15.87
C ASP A 114 -12.46 0.08 -15.08
N PRO A 115 -11.45 -0.70 -15.51
CA PRO A 115 -11.04 -1.92 -14.83
C PRO A 115 -10.53 -1.71 -13.41
N ASP A 116 -9.99 -0.53 -13.10
CA ASP A 116 -9.10 -0.31 -11.96
C ASP A 116 -9.46 0.94 -11.13
N PRO A 117 -10.76 1.21 -10.87
CA PRO A 117 -11.20 2.49 -10.32
C PRO A 117 -10.59 2.76 -8.94
N LEU A 118 -10.54 1.73 -8.08
CA LEU A 118 -9.99 1.85 -6.73
C LEU A 118 -8.48 2.07 -6.75
N TRP A 119 -7.73 1.34 -7.59
CA TRP A 119 -6.29 1.50 -7.70
C TRP A 119 -5.93 2.91 -8.18
N ASN A 120 -6.57 3.34 -9.26
CA ASN A 120 -6.36 4.66 -9.86
C ASN A 120 -6.73 5.80 -8.90
N GLN A 121 -7.86 5.65 -8.18
CA GLN A 121 -8.28 6.62 -7.18
C GLN A 121 -7.30 6.68 -6.00
N LEU A 122 -6.89 5.52 -5.50
CA LEU A 122 -6.01 5.37 -4.34
C LEU A 122 -4.64 6.00 -4.60
N THR A 123 -3.96 5.62 -5.69
CA THR A 123 -2.62 6.10 -6.03
C THR A 123 -2.60 7.60 -6.29
N LYS A 124 -3.56 8.07 -7.11
CA LYS A 124 -3.72 9.50 -7.40
C LYS A 124 -3.96 10.31 -6.14
N LYS A 125 -4.86 9.84 -5.26
CA LYS A 125 -5.17 10.54 -4.02
C LYS A 125 -4.01 10.51 -3.04
N LEU A 126 -3.33 9.36 -2.89
CA LEU A 126 -2.16 9.22 -2.03
C LEU A 126 -1.05 10.18 -2.47
N ARG A 127 -0.72 10.21 -3.76
CA ARG A 127 0.26 11.13 -4.34
C ARG A 127 -0.13 12.58 -4.07
N ASN A 128 -1.37 12.97 -4.41
CA ASN A 128 -1.84 14.34 -4.22
C ASN A 128 -1.80 14.80 -2.76
N GLU A 129 -2.22 13.95 -1.81
CA GLU A 129 -2.22 14.30 -0.39
C GLU A 129 -0.80 14.47 0.17
N LEU A 130 0.18 13.75 -0.39
CA LEU A 130 1.57 13.83 0.02
C LEU A 130 2.35 14.94 -0.68
N THR A 131 1.92 15.43 -1.84
CA THR A 131 2.63 16.47 -2.60
C THR A 131 1.95 17.83 -2.60
N LYS A 132 0.76 17.97 -1.99
CA LYS A 132 0.11 19.28 -1.86
C LYS A 132 0.93 20.22 -0.99
N SER A 133 0.74 21.53 -1.16
CA SER A 133 1.39 22.51 -0.28
C SER A 133 0.88 22.35 1.17
N GLY A 134 1.80 22.44 2.14
CA GLY A 134 1.57 22.14 3.54
C GLY A 134 1.39 20.64 3.84
N SER A 135 1.76 19.76 2.91
CA SER A 135 1.73 18.32 3.13
C SER A 135 2.85 17.84 4.05
N ILE A 136 2.81 16.55 4.38
CA ILE A 136 3.83 15.86 5.16
C ILE A 136 5.22 16.00 4.51
N LEU A 137 5.32 16.03 3.17
CA LEU A 137 6.62 16.11 2.51
C LEU A 137 7.27 17.50 2.60
N GLU A 138 6.50 18.54 2.93
CA GLU A 138 7.03 19.90 3.18
C GLU A 138 7.41 20.13 4.65
N ASP A 139 7.03 19.23 5.56
CA ASP A 139 7.41 19.26 6.97
C ASP A 139 8.41 18.13 7.28
N ILE A 140 9.67 18.49 7.53
CA ILE A 140 10.75 17.55 7.80
C ILE A 140 10.46 16.62 8.99
N HIS A 141 9.81 17.10 10.05
CA HIS A 141 9.49 16.31 11.23
C HIS A 141 8.40 15.30 10.92
N GLN A 142 7.36 15.72 10.18
CA GLN A 142 6.32 14.80 9.72
C GLN A 142 6.87 13.75 8.75
N MET A 143 7.77 14.16 7.85
CA MET A 143 8.42 13.27 6.90
C MET A 143 9.21 12.17 7.61
N PHE A 144 10.05 12.52 8.58
CA PHE A 144 10.80 11.51 9.35
C PHE A 144 9.89 10.60 10.18
N PHE A 145 8.85 11.16 10.80
CA PHE A 145 7.88 10.38 11.56
C PHE A 145 7.16 9.36 10.67
N ILE A 146 6.65 9.77 9.51
CA ILE A 146 5.95 8.88 8.59
C ILE A 146 6.89 7.83 8.01
N LYS A 147 8.12 8.21 7.67
CA LYS A 147 9.14 7.25 7.21
C LYS A 147 9.32 6.14 8.24
N GLN A 148 9.55 6.50 9.51
CA GLN A 148 9.74 5.53 10.59
C GLN A 148 8.51 4.64 10.82
N VAL A 149 7.30 5.22 10.76
CA VAL A 149 6.04 4.48 10.90
C VAL A 149 5.86 3.45 9.78
N LEU A 150 6.08 3.85 8.53
CA LEU A 150 5.96 2.97 7.37
C LEU A 150 7.06 1.89 7.37
N GLU A 151 8.29 2.22 7.76
CA GLU A 151 9.37 1.24 7.94
C GLU A 151 9.01 0.18 8.99
N GLN A 152 8.44 0.60 10.13
CA GLN A 152 7.99 -0.31 11.18
C GLN A 152 6.86 -1.22 10.68
N MET A 153 5.87 -0.66 9.96
CA MET A 153 4.80 -1.45 9.35
C MET A 153 5.33 -2.50 8.37
N LEU A 154 6.26 -2.12 7.48
CA LEU A 154 6.87 -3.04 6.51
C LEU A 154 7.76 -4.09 7.20
N THR A 155 8.38 -3.74 8.34
CA THR A 155 9.13 -4.70 9.15
C THR A 155 8.20 -5.79 9.71
N TYR A 156 7.04 -5.41 10.24
CA TYR A 156 6.03 -6.38 10.67
C TYR A 156 5.43 -7.19 9.52
N ALA A 157 5.19 -6.55 8.38
CA ALA A 157 4.79 -7.26 7.16
C ALA A 157 5.83 -8.29 6.74
N LEU A 158 7.13 -7.96 6.83
CA LEU A 158 8.22 -8.88 6.50
C LEU A 158 8.27 -10.07 7.47
N TYR A 159 8.05 -9.84 8.78
CA TYR A 159 7.94 -10.93 9.75
C TYR A 159 6.75 -11.84 9.45
N ARG A 160 5.59 -11.26 9.11
CA ARG A 160 4.42 -12.03 8.73
C ARG A 160 4.68 -12.84 7.46
N ALA A 161 5.26 -12.26 6.41
CA ALA A 161 5.57 -12.98 5.18
C ALA A 161 6.49 -14.19 5.45
N ARG A 162 7.53 -14.00 6.28
CA ARG A 162 8.43 -15.09 6.69
C ARG A 162 7.75 -16.18 7.52
N SER A 163 6.72 -15.84 8.28
CA SER A 163 5.94 -16.82 9.05
C SER A 163 4.99 -17.67 8.20
N LEU A 164 4.70 -17.25 6.96
CA LEU A 164 3.88 -18.00 6.00
C LEU A 164 4.71 -19.03 5.20
N ARG A 165 6.03 -19.00 5.34
CA ARG A 165 6.96 -19.90 4.64
C ARG A 165 7.01 -21.27 5.28
#